data_AF-A0A662UZB2-F1
#
_entry.id   AF-A0A662UZB2-F1
#
_cell.length_a   1.000
_cell.length_b   1.000
_cell.length_c   1.000
_cell.angle_alpha   90.00
_cell.angle_beta   90.00
_cell.angle_gamma   90.00
#
_symmetry.space_group_name_H-M   'P 1'
#
loop_
_entity.id
_entity.type
_entity.pdbx_description
1 polymer ?
#
loop_
_entity_poly.entity_id
_entity_poly.type
_entity_poly.pdbx_seq_one_letter_code
_entity_poly.pdbx_strand_id
1 'polypeptide(L)'
;MAKVRIYCFTIEPYELNGKAEFTVFKLVKTTEVETKVSTSASIDSICGKVSKLIGSTNIPRCDYVYLVVTTKKGGTHACGELLVPFKPNYVLFYKPTKLLRVGLLSLVQQSEGSDENILVTNLGRVEWFEVPNNIHVFEGFISVKSPDVYGLIMETESGVRVVSLKEDKFKPIEVSTEEVRKAKRKVRRKRRRKVSKKVKKKEKKEVKKKKARKKKRKRKKRRKKKSSS
;
A
#
# COMPACT_ATOMS: atom_id res chain seq x y z
N MET A 1 22.31 6.67 10.40
CA MET A 1 22.30 5.32 9.80
C MET A 1 20.95 4.75 10.13
N ALA A 2 20.18 4.46 9.09
CA ALA A 2 18.86 3.87 9.25
C ALA A 2 19.03 2.35 9.15
N LYS A 3 18.32 1.62 10.00
CA LYS A 3 18.19 0.17 9.86
C LYS A 3 17.00 -0.09 8.97
N VAL A 4 17.19 -0.89 7.92
CA VAL A 4 16.12 -1.28 7.01
C VAL A 4 15.92 -2.77 7.15
N ARG A 5 14.73 -3.18 7.55
CA ARG A 5 14.28 -4.57 7.50
C ARG A 5 13.40 -4.76 6.29
N ILE A 6 13.72 -5.78 5.51
CA ILE A 6 13.03 -6.19 4.30
C ILE A 6 12.38 -7.54 4.59
N TYR A 7 11.06 -7.61 4.45
CA TYR A 7 10.29 -8.84 4.52
C TYR A 7 9.79 -9.18 3.12
N CYS A 8 10.07 -10.39 2.68
CA CYS A 8 9.68 -10.90 1.37
C CYS A 8 8.60 -11.96 1.56
N PHE A 9 7.47 -11.78 0.89
CA PHE A 9 6.32 -12.65 0.98
C PHE A 9 5.98 -13.27 -0.37
N THR A 10 5.53 -14.53 -0.35
CA THR A 10 4.78 -15.15 -1.44
C THR A 10 3.30 -15.12 -1.14
N ILE A 11 2.50 -14.92 -2.18
CA ILE A 11 1.05 -14.91 -2.09
C ILE A 11 0.56 -16.31 -2.41
N GLU A 12 -0.01 -16.98 -1.43
CA GLU A 12 -0.49 -18.36 -1.56
C GLU A 12 -1.97 -18.42 -1.13
N PRO A 13 -2.80 -19.27 -1.76
CA PRO A 13 -4.08 -19.63 -1.19
C PRO A 13 -3.88 -20.50 0.06
N TYR A 14 -4.70 -20.28 1.08
CA TYR A 14 -4.76 -21.10 2.28
C TYR A 14 -6.16 -21.67 2.43
N GLU A 15 -6.24 -23.00 2.42
CA GLU A 15 -7.49 -23.73 2.52
C GLU A 15 -7.74 -24.17 3.97
N LEU A 16 -8.96 -23.91 4.45
CA LEU A 16 -9.45 -24.31 5.77
C LEU A 16 -10.37 -25.51 5.61
N ASN A 17 -9.80 -26.71 5.71
CA ASN A 17 -10.52 -28.00 5.69
C ASN A 17 -11.59 -28.12 4.59
N GLY A 18 -11.31 -27.59 3.39
CA GLY A 18 -12.25 -27.61 2.26
C GLY A 18 -13.49 -26.71 2.41
N LYS A 19 -13.63 -25.96 3.51
CA LYS A 19 -14.80 -25.12 3.80
C LYS A 19 -14.63 -23.68 3.33
N ALA A 20 -13.42 -23.15 3.41
CA ALA A 20 -13.09 -21.80 2.97
C ALA A 20 -11.65 -21.74 2.45
N GLU A 21 -11.39 -20.80 1.58
CA GLU A 21 -10.06 -20.52 1.04
C GLU A 21 -9.81 -19.02 1.09
N PHE A 22 -8.65 -18.61 1.59
CA PHE A 22 -8.29 -17.20 1.61
C PHE A 22 -6.82 -16.98 1.28
N THR A 23 -6.49 -15.80 0.78
CA THR A 23 -5.12 -15.44 0.45
C THR A 23 -4.29 -15.15 1.69
N VAL A 24 -3.11 -15.74 1.74
CA VAL A 24 -2.11 -15.48 2.76
C VAL A 24 -0.81 -14.97 2.15
N PHE A 25 -0.06 -14.22 2.96
CA PHE A 25 1.30 -13.78 2.68
C PHE A 25 2.25 -14.66 3.49
N LYS A 26 2.86 -15.64 2.85
CA LYS A 26 3.82 -16.53 3.49
C LYS A 26 5.18 -15.86 3.50
N LEU A 27 5.76 -15.71 4.69
CA LEU A 27 7.08 -15.10 4.83
C LEU A 27 8.15 -16.05 4.28
N VAL A 28 8.85 -15.63 3.22
CA VAL A 28 9.92 -16.41 2.58
C VAL A 28 11.27 -16.07 3.20
N LYS A 29 11.55 -14.78 3.38
CA LYS A 29 12.85 -14.31 3.86
C LYS A 29 12.70 -12.96 4.54
N THR A 30 13.45 -12.80 5.63
CA THR A 30 13.69 -11.50 6.26
C THR A 30 15.17 -11.15 6.08
N THR A 31 15.44 -9.95 5.58
CA THR A 31 16.80 -9.43 5.41
C THR A 31 16.92 -8.10 6.13
N GLU A 32 17.92 -7.97 6.99
CA GLU A 32 18.24 -6.69 7.64
C GLU A 32 19.47 -6.08 6.97
N VAL A 33 19.32 -4.83 6.53
CA VAL A 33 20.39 -4.08 5.87
C VAL A 33 20.57 -2.76 6.59
N GLU A 34 21.77 -2.50 7.09
CA GLU A 34 22.12 -1.17 7.56
C GLU A 34 22.48 -0.28 6.38
N THR A 35 21.70 0.77 6.17
CA THR A 35 21.96 1.71 5.09
C THR A 35 22.30 3.10 5.64
N LYS A 36 23.33 3.71 5.05
CA LYS A 36 23.66 5.13 5.25
C LYS A 36 22.67 6.02 4.49
N VAL A 37 21.37 5.86 4.76
CA VAL A 37 20.35 6.78 4.24
C VAL A 37 20.37 8.04 5.09
N SER A 38 20.58 9.20 4.46
CA SER A 38 20.52 10.48 5.17
C SER A 38 19.08 10.70 5.65
N THR A 39 18.92 11.11 6.90
CA THR A 39 17.63 11.40 7.55
C THR A 39 16.85 12.55 6.89
N SER A 40 17.42 13.22 5.88
CA SER A 40 16.81 14.28 5.09
C SER A 40 16.23 13.80 3.75
N ALA A 41 16.44 12.55 3.36
CA ALA A 41 15.90 12.00 2.12
C ALA A 41 14.38 11.75 2.26
N SER A 42 13.60 12.13 1.25
CA SER A 42 12.18 11.80 1.20
C SER A 42 11.97 10.28 1.19
N ILE A 43 10.87 9.80 1.78
CA ILE A 43 10.51 8.38 1.84
C ILE A 43 10.57 7.73 0.46
N ASP A 44 10.09 8.43 -0.58
CA ASP A 44 10.18 7.97 -1.97
C ASP A 44 11.62 7.69 -2.44
N SER A 45 12.60 8.47 -1.98
CA SER A 45 14.01 8.25 -2.29
C SER A 45 14.60 7.07 -1.52
N ILE A 46 14.03 6.71 -0.38
CA ILE A 46 14.42 5.54 0.41
C ILE A 46 13.85 4.29 -0.27
N CYS A 47 12.54 4.27 -0.53
CA CYS A 47 11.88 3.16 -1.22
C CYS A 47 12.54 2.90 -2.58
N GLY A 48 12.76 3.93 -3.42
CA GLY A 48 13.42 3.74 -4.72
C GLY A 48 14.87 3.27 -4.65
N LYS A 49 15.61 3.54 -3.55
CA LYS A 49 16.95 2.97 -3.32
C LYS A 49 16.85 1.51 -2.87
N VAL A 50 15.85 1.19 -2.07
CA VAL A 50 15.60 -0.18 -1.61
C VAL A 50 15.12 -1.07 -2.75
N SER A 51 14.27 -0.60 -3.66
CA SER A 51 13.89 -1.35 -4.87
C SER A 51 15.11 -1.69 -5.75
N LYS A 52 16.09 -0.78 -5.85
CA LYS A 52 17.36 -1.06 -6.53
C LYS A 52 18.23 -2.06 -5.77
N LEU A 53 18.26 -1.97 -4.44
CA LEU A 53 18.94 -2.95 -3.58
C LEU A 53 18.32 -4.33 -3.77
N ILE A 54 16.99 -4.44 -3.76
CA ILE A 54 16.24 -5.68 -3.97
C ILE A 54 16.62 -6.34 -5.30
N GLY A 55 16.75 -5.56 -6.38
CA GLY A 55 17.21 -6.07 -7.68
C GLY A 55 18.69 -6.47 -7.74
N SER A 56 19.51 -6.05 -6.76
CA SER A 56 20.95 -6.36 -6.70
C SER A 56 21.30 -7.45 -5.69
N THR A 57 20.52 -7.60 -4.62
CA THR A 57 20.61 -8.71 -3.68
C THR A 57 19.92 -9.92 -4.29
N ASN A 58 20.51 -11.12 -4.17
CA ASN A 58 19.87 -12.41 -4.47
C ASN A 58 18.67 -12.65 -3.53
N ILE A 59 17.63 -11.84 -3.67
CA ILE A 59 16.37 -12.00 -2.97
C ILE A 59 15.57 -13.02 -3.78
N PRO A 60 15.10 -14.11 -3.15
CA PRO A 60 14.28 -15.10 -3.83
C PRO A 60 13.03 -14.44 -4.42
N ARG A 61 12.49 -15.04 -5.47
CA ARG A 61 11.26 -14.57 -6.13
C ARG A 61 10.17 -14.38 -5.07
N CYS A 62 9.67 -13.15 -4.95
CA CYS A 62 8.64 -12.76 -3.99
C CYS A 62 7.56 -11.95 -4.70
N ASP A 63 6.35 -12.06 -4.19
CA ASP A 63 5.15 -11.45 -4.77
C ASP A 63 4.85 -10.10 -4.10
N TYR A 64 5.25 -9.95 -2.84
CA TYR A 64 5.10 -8.72 -2.07
C TYR A 64 6.32 -8.46 -1.19
N VAL A 65 6.75 -7.20 -1.14
CA VAL A 65 7.85 -6.75 -0.28
C VAL A 65 7.35 -5.73 0.71
N TYR A 66 7.66 -5.94 1.99
CA TYR A 66 7.39 -5.00 3.06
C TYR A 66 8.70 -4.47 3.65
N LEU A 67 8.83 -3.16 3.70
CA LEU A 67 9.99 -2.44 4.18
C LEU A 67 9.66 -1.76 5.49
N VAL A 68 10.49 -1.98 6.51
CA VAL A 68 10.45 -1.26 7.78
C VAL A 68 11.76 -0.53 7.96
N VAL A 69 11.70 0.79 7.99
CA VAL A 69 12.84 1.69 8.12
C VAL A 69 12.82 2.32 9.50
N THR A 70 13.83 2.00 10.31
CA THR A 70 14.02 2.59 11.64
C THR A 70 15.17 3.58 11.59
N THR A 71 14.87 4.84 11.91
CA THR A 71 15.86 5.92 11.94
C THR A 71 16.56 5.99 13.29
N LYS A 72 17.77 6.60 13.35
CA LYS A 72 18.50 6.81 14.62
C LYS A 72 17.70 7.59 15.67
N LYS A 73 16.74 8.41 15.25
CA LYS A 73 15.90 9.22 16.14
C LYS A 73 14.67 8.44 16.66
N GLY A 74 14.58 7.13 16.41
CA GLY A 74 13.47 6.27 16.83
C GLY A 74 12.25 6.31 15.89
N GLY A 75 12.24 7.18 14.87
CA GLY A 75 11.16 7.20 13.88
C GLY A 75 11.15 5.90 13.07
N THR A 76 9.99 5.24 13.05
CA THR A 76 9.75 4.02 12.27
C THR A 76 8.79 4.32 11.13
N HIS A 77 9.20 3.98 9.92
CA HIS A 77 8.39 4.13 8.71
C HIS A 77 8.25 2.78 8.04
N ALA A 78 7.08 2.48 7.51
CA ALA A 78 6.85 1.25 6.77
C ALA A 78 6.25 1.53 5.40
N CYS A 79 6.64 0.74 4.40
CA CYS A 79 6.11 0.80 3.05
C CYS A 79 6.04 -0.61 2.48
N GLY A 80 4.94 -0.93 1.79
CA GLY A 80 4.79 -2.17 1.04
C GLY A 80 4.73 -1.92 -0.45
N GLU A 81 5.26 -2.85 -1.24
CA GLU A 81 5.14 -2.85 -2.69
C GLU A 81 4.81 -4.26 -3.18
N LEU A 82 3.78 -4.35 -4.00
CA LEU A 82 3.34 -5.58 -4.64
C LEU A 82 4.08 -5.72 -5.98
N LEU A 83 4.74 -6.87 -6.18
CA LEU A 83 5.58 -7.14 -7.34
C LEU A 83 4.85 -7.92 -8.45
N VAL A 84 3.67 -8.47 -8.14
CA VAL A 84 2.82 -9.22 -9.07
C VAL A 84 1.43 -8.57 -9.22
N PRO A 85 0.70 -8.79 -10.32
CA PRO A 85 -0.68 -8.33 -10.42
C PRO A 85 -1.57 -9.07 -9.40
N PHE A 86 -2.07 -8.37 -8.38
CA PHE A 86 -2.99 -8.91 -7.39
C PHE A 86 -4.14 -7.92 -7.17
N LYS A 87 -5.37 -8.42 -7.13
CA LYS A 87 -6.59 -7.63 -6.91
C LYS A 87 -7.40 -8.26 -5.78
N PRO A 88 -7.21 -7.79 -4.53
CA PRO A 88 -7.96 -8.32 -3.40
C PRO A 88 -9.43 -7.91 -3.48
N ASN A 89 -10.32 -8.75 -2.96
CA ASN A 89 -11.73 -8.39 -2.72
C ASN A 89 -11.96 -7.89 -1.28
N TYR A 90 -11.05 -8.20 -0.34
CA TYR A 90 -11.11 -7.72 1.04
C TYR A 90 -9.81 -7.06 1.49
N VAL A 91 -9.94 -5.92 2.16
CA VAL A 91 -8.87 -5.34 2.98
C VAL A 91 -9.06 -5.84 4.41
N LEU A 92 -8.20 -6.77 4.84
CA LEU A 92 -8.33 -7.42 6.15
C LEU A 92 -7.61 -6.59 7.22
N PHE A 93 -6.39 -6.16 6.91
CA PHE A 93 -5.52 -5.33 7.74
C PHE A 93 -4.82 -4.26 6.89
N TYR A 94 -4.23 -3.27 7.54
CA TYR A 94 -3.52 -2.15 6.86
C TYR A 94 -2.03 -2.42 6.61
N LYS A 95 -1.51 -3.54 7.12
CA LYS A 95 -0.16 -4.06 6.89
C LYS A 95 -0.15 -5.59 7.02
N PRO A 96 0.84 -6.31 6.45
CA PRO A 96 1.06 -7.71 6.74
C PRO A 96 1.21 -7.93 8.24
N THR A 97 0.33 -8.75 8.79
CA THR A 97 0.28 -9.07 10.22
C THR A 97 0.25 -10.57 10.38
N LYS A 98 1.04 -11.10 11.31
CA LYS A 98 1.10 -12.53 11.59
C LYS A 98 -0.28 -13.04 12.01
N LEU A 99 -0.75 -14.08 11.33
CA LEU A 99 -2.00 -14.76 11.64
C LEU A 99 -1.75 -15.81 12.72
N LEU A 100 -2.54 -15.78 13.78
CA LEU A 100 -2.40 -16.70 14.92
C LEU A 100 -3.40 -17.85 14.79
N ARG A 101 -4.68 -17.52 14.60
CA ARG A 101 -5.76 -18.50 14.40
C ARG A 101 -6.88 -17.93 13.55
N VAL A 102 -7.65 -18.82 12.94
CA VAL A 102 -8.84 -18.48 12.15
C VAL A 102 -10.04 -19.22 12.69
N GLY A 103 -11.15 -18.53 12.90
CA GLY A 103 -12.44 -19.10 13.23
C GLY A 103 -13.37 -19.08 12.02
N LEU A 104 -13.97 -20.20 11.67
CA LEU A 104 -15.09 -20.25 10.72
C LEU A 104 -16.40 -20.12 11.48
N LEU A 105 -17.21 -19.15 11.09
CA LEU A 105 -18.56 -18.95 11.62
C LEU A 105 -19.55 -19.71 10.74
N SER A 106 -20.18 -20.73 11.32
CA SER A 106 -21.19 -21.55 10.65
C SER A 106 -22.56 -21.44 11.32
N LEU A 107 -23.63 -21.47 10.52
CA LEU A 107 -24.98 -21.61 11.06
C LEU A 107 -25.19 -23.05 11.52
N VAL A 108 -25.80 -23.22 12.69
CA VAL A 108 -26.32 -24.53 13.11
C VAL A 108 -27.69 -24.68 12.44
N GLN A 109 -27.80 -25.58 11.47
CA GLN A 109 -29.12 -26.00 11.00
C GLN A 109 -29.76 -26.81 12.13
N GLN A 110 -30.90 -26.34 12.65
CA GLN A 110 -31.68 -27.13 13.60
C GLN A 110 -32.18 -28.38 12.87
N SER A 111 -31.81 -29.55 13.37
CA SER A 111 -32.49 -30.79 12.99
C SER A 111 -33.92 -30.71 13.49
N GLU A 112 -34.90 -30.89 12.61
CA GLU A 112 -36.32 -31.02 12.92
C GLU A 112 -36.51 -32.10 14.01
N GLY A 113 -36.69 -31.71 15.26
CA GLY A 113 -36.79 -32.69 16.34
C GLY A 113 -36.56 -32.14 17.74
N SER A 114 -37.32 -31.12 18.15
CA SER A 114 -37.85 -30.97 19.52
C SER A 114 -38.56 -29.63 19.62
N ASP A 115 -39.88 -29.72 19.66
CA ASP A 115 -40.74 -28.64 20.11
C ASP A 115 -40.42 -28.32 21.59
N GLU A 116 -40.66 -27.05 21.95
CA GLU A 116 -40.61 -26.48 23.30
C GLU A 116 -39.27 -25.79 23.70
N ASN A 117 -39.26 -24.44 23.54
CA ASN A 117 -38.25 -23.42 23.94
C ASN A 117 -37.37 -22.79 22.83
N ILE A 118 -37.95 -22.52 21.66
CA ILE A 118 -37.27 -21.93 20.50
C ILE A 118 -37.27 -20.39 20.55
N LEU A 119 -36.63 -19.79 21.57
CA LEU A 119 -36.34 -18.33 21.58
C LEU A 119 -34.87 -18.01 21.83
N VAL A 120 -34.02 -19.02 21.97
CA VAL A 120 -32.57 -18.85 22.13
C VAL A 120 -31.88 -19.84 21.19
N THR A 121 -30.82 -19.38 20.52
CA THR A 121 -29.79 -20.17 19.82
C THR A 121 -29.85 -20.35 18.29
N ASN A 122 -30.03 -19.24 17.55
CA ASN A 122 -29.21 -19.01 16.34
C ASN A 122 -27.78 -18.60 16.73
N LEU A 123 -27.16 -19.31 17.69
CA LEU A 123 -25.77 -19.05 18.06
C LEU A 123 -24.91 -19.72 16.98
N GLY A 124 -24.28 -18.91 16.13
CA GLY A 124 -23.32 -19.42 15.16
C GLY A 124 -22.23 -20.23 15.87
N ARG A 125 -21.90 -21.40 15.33
CA ARG A 125 -20.80 -22.21 15.82
C ARG A 125 -19.50 -21.67 15.24
N VAL A 126 -18.49 -21.44 16.09
CA VAL A 126 -17.14 -21.09 15.67
C VAL A 126 -16.27 -22.33 15.68
N GLU A 127 -15.72 -22.69 14.53
CA GLU A 127 -14.67 -23.71 14.42
C GLU A 127 -13.31 -23.03 14.29
N TRP A 128 -12.43 -23.21 15.27
CA TRP A 128 -11.11 -22.58 15.30
C TRP A 128 -10.04 -23.48 14.68
N PHE A 129 -9.17 -22.86 13.91
CA PHE A 129 -8.04 -23.46 13.23
C PHE A 129 -6.77 -22.71 13.62
N GLU A 130 -5.79 -23.43 14.15
CA GLU A 130 -4.46 -22.90 14.36
C GLU A 130 -3.72 -22.79 13.02
N VAL A 131 -2.94 -21.71 12.88
CA VAL A 131 -2.24 -21.42 11.63
C VAL A 131 -0.74 -21.48 11.86
N PRO A 132 0.05 -22.03 10.92
CA PRO A 132 1.50 -21.98 10.96
C PRO A 132 2.08 -20.58 11.21
N ASN A 133 3.16 -20.52 12.00
CA ASN A 133 3.78 -19.27 12.47
C ASN A 133 4.34 -18.33 11.36
N ASN A 134 4.47 -18.80 10.13
CA ASN A 134 5.03 -18.01 9.02
C ASN A 134 3.97 -17.32 8.15
N ILE A 135 2.69 -17.47 8.49
CA ILE A 135 1.57 -16.93 7.71
C ILE A 135 1.21 -15.53 8.20
N HIS A 136 1.09 -14.61 7.24
CA HIS A 136 0.65 -13.25 7.47
C HIS A 136 -0.60 -12.94 6.62
N VAL A 137 -1.41 -12.00 7.09
CA VAL A 137 -2.60 -11.50 6.39
C VAL A 137 -2.54 -9.98 6.27
N PHE A 138 -3.02 -9.47 5.14
CA PHE A 138 -3.03 -8.04 4.83
C PHE A 138 -4.26 -7.68 3.99
N GLU A 139 -4.16 -7.85 2.68
CA GLU A 139 -5.25 -7.72 1.71
C GLU A 139 -5.41 -9.07 1.02
N GLY A 140 -6.62 -9.58 0.88
CA GLY A 140 -6.82 -10.96 0.47
C GLY A 140 -7.98 -11.15 -0.47
N PHE A 141 -7.92 -12.27 -1.19
CA PHE A 141 -9.11 -12.94 -1.67
C PHE A 141 -9.67 -13.81 -0.54
N ILE A 142 -10.98 -13.79 -0.30
CA ILE A 142 -11.67 -14.82 0.50
C ILE A 142 -12.73 -15.44 -0.38
N SER A 143 -12.73 -16.76 -0.46
CA SER A 143 -13.75 -17.59 -1.08
C SER A 143 -14.30 -18.58 -0.07
N VAL A 144 -15.61 -18.73 -0.05
CA VAL A 144 -16.30 -19.72 0.76
C VAL A 144 -16.66 -20.90 -0.14
N LYS A 145 -16.26 -22.09 0.27
CA LYS A 145 -16.58 -23.34 -0.44
C LYS A 145 -17.80 -24.05 0.17
N SER A 146 -18.05 -23.86 1.47
CA SER A 146 -19.16 -24.47 2.21
C SER A 146 -20.34 -23.51 2.39
N PRO A 147 -21.59 -23.91 2.04
CA PRO A 147 -22.77 -23.04 2.13
C PRO A 147 -23.14 -22.66 3.57
N ASP A 148 -22.69 -23.44 4.56
CA ASP A 148 -23.03 -23.22 5.96
C ASP A 148 -22.14 -22.17 6.64
N VAL A 149 -21.04 -21.78 5.99
CA VAL A 149 -20.09 -20.77 6.48
C VAL A 149 -20.57 -19.38 6.07
N TYR A 150 -20.80 -18.52 7.05
CA TYR A 150 -21.30 -17.16 6.82
C TYR A 150 -20.31 -16.06 7.18
N GLY A 151 -19.22 -16.41 7.87
CA GLY A 151 -18.20 -15.46 8.27
C GLY A 151 -16.89 -16.11 8.65
N LEU A 152 -15.87 -15.27 8.80
CA LEU A 152 -14.52 -15.68 9.14
C LEU A 152 -13.95 -14.71 10.20
N ILE A 153 -13.39 -15.27 11.26
CA ILE A 153 -12.74 -14.54 12.34
C ILE A 153 -11.24 -14.76 12.20
N MET A 154 -10.46 -13.70 12.05
CA MET A 154 -9.00 -13.75 12.02
C MET A 154 -8.45 -13.14 13.29
N GLU A 155 -7.66 -13.90 14.03
CA GLU A 155 -6.89 -13.38 15.14
C GLU A 155 -5.43 -13.24 14.73
N THR A 156 -4.92 -12.02 14.89
CA THR A 156 -3.57 -11.64 14.48
C THR A 156 -2.85 -10.94 15.62
N GLU A 157 -1.54 -10.75 15.50
CA GLU A 157 -0.77 -9.93 16.45
C GLU A 157 -1.25 -8.47 16.56
N SER A 158 -1.95 -7.94 15.56
CA SER A 158 -2.51 -6.57 15.60
C SER A 158 -3.95 -6.52 16.11
N GLY A 159 -4.56 -7.67 16.43
CA GLY A 159 -5.93 -7.78 16.93
C GLY A 159 -6.81 -8.75 16.14
N VAL A 160 -8.10 -8.71 16.45
CA VAL A 160 -9.12 -9.62 15.88
C VAL A 160 -9.92 -8.90 14.79
N ARG A 161 -10.18 -9.58 13.68
CA ARG A 161 -11.01 -9.08 12.58
C ARG A 161 -12.11 -10.09 12.27
N VAL A 162 -13.36 -9.63 12.20
CA VAL A 162 -14.51 -10.43 11.78
C VAL A 162 -14.92 -9.98 10.39
N VAL A 163 -15.04 -10.93 9.47
CA VAL A 163 -15.48 -10.72 8.09
C VAL A 163 -16.79 -11.45 7.89
N SER A 164 -17.86 -10.71 7.56
CA SER A 164 -19.13 -11.30 7.13
C SER A 164 -19.06 -11.60 5.63
N LEU A 165 -19.39 -12.82 5.25
CA LEU A 165 -19.26 -13.33 3.87
C LEU A 165 -20.63 -13.44 3.17
N LYS A 166 -21.74 -13.26 3.90
CA LYS A 166 -23.12 -13.29 3.38
C LYS A 166 -23.53 -12.07 2.57
N GLU A 167 -22.72 -11.01 2.59
CA GLU A 167 -22.99 -9.84 1.76
C GLU A 167 -22.09 -9.87 0.54
N ASP A 168 -22.66 -10.23 -0.62
CA ASP A 168 -22.14 -10.00 -1.99
C ASP A 168 -21.90 -8.49 -2.30
N LYS A 169 -21.72 -7.65 -1.28
CA LYS A 169 -21.59 -6.19 -1.37
C LYS A 169 -20.17 -5.67 -1.27
N PHE A 170 -19.16 -6.54 -1.25
CA PHE A 170 -17.87 -6.15 -1.81
C PHE A 170 -17.83 -6.56 -3.28
N LYS A 171 -18.69 -5.92 -4.08
CA LYS A 171 -18.38 -5.77 -5.50
C LYS A 171 -16.96 -5.23 -5.55
N PRO A 172 -16.01 -5.88 -6.24
CA PRO A 172 -14.71 -5.26 -6.48
C PRO A 172 -15.01 -3.85 -6.94
N ILE A 173 -14.35 -2.85 -6.36
CA ILE A 173 -14.51 -1.47 -6.83
C ILE A 173 -14.00 -1.49 -8.27
N GLU A 174 -14.90 -1.77 -9.21
CA GLU A 174 -14.69 -1.56 -10.62
C GLU A 174 -14.67 -0.06 -10.79
N VAL A 175 -13.55 0.55 -10.40
CA VAL A 175 -13.25 1.91 -10.82
C VAL A 175 -13.18 1.77 -12.33
N SER A 176 -14.25 2.20 -13.01
CA SER A 176 -14.35 2.04 -14.45
C SER A 176 -13.06 2.56 -15.07
N THR A 177 -12.52 1.82 -16.04
CA THR A 177 -11.27 2.22 -16.72
C THR A 177 -11.40 3.64 -17.30
N GLU A 178 -12.63 4.08 -17.57
CA GLU A 178 -13.00 5.46 -17.87
C GLU A 178 -12.75 6.46 -16.73
N GLU A 179 -13.18 6.18 -15.50
CA GLU A 179 -12.96 7.06 -14.35
C GLU A 179 -11.49 7.21 -14.02
N VAL A 180 -10.72 6.10 -14.06
CA VAL A 180 -9.25 6.14 -13.90
C VAL A 180 -8.61 6.95 -15.04
N ARG A 181 -9.07 6.79 -16.29
CA ARG A 181 -8.61 7.59 -17.45
C ARG A 181 -8.97 9.07 -17.30
N LYS A 182 -10.19 9.39 -16.84
CA LYS A 182 -10.68 10.76 -16.59
C LYS A 182 -9.88 11.42 -15.46
N ALA A 183 -9.58 10.69 -14.38
CA ALA A 183 -8.73 11.15 -13.29
C ALA A 183 -7.27 11.39 -13.74
N LYS A 184 -6.66 10.43 -14.45
CA LYS A 184 -5.30 10.59 -15.04
C LYS A 184 -5.23 11.78 -16.00
N ARG A 185 -6.27 12.00 -16.84
CA ARG A 185 -6.37 13.19 -17.72
C ARG A 185 -6.46 14.49 -16.91
N LYS A 186 -7.26 14.56 -15.84
CA LYS A 186 -7.37 15.75 -14.96
C LYS A 186 -6.03 16.07 -14.28
N VAL A 187 -5.32 15.07 -13.76
CA VAL A 187 -3.99 15.24 -13.13
C VAL A 187 -2.95 15.73 -14.15
N ARG A 188 -2.91 15.17 -15.36
CA ARG A 188 -2.00 15.61 -16.44
C ARG A 188 -2.27 17.07 -16.86
N ARG A 189 -3.54 17.50 -16.92
CA ARG A 189 -3.91 18.90 -17.19
C ARG A 189 -3.43 19.87 -16.09
N LYS A 190 -3.57 19.50 -14.81
CA LYS A 190 -3.08 20.32 -13.67
C LYS A 190 -1.55 20.47 -13.69
N ARG A 191 -0.80 19.39 -14.01
CA ARG A 191 0.67 19.45 -14.14
C ARG A 191 1.12 20.37 -15.28
N ARG A 192 0.51 20.30 -16.46
CA ARG A 192 0.84 21.18 -17.60
C ARG A 192 0.60 22.68 -17.29
N ARG A 193 -0.47 23.02 -16.55
CA ARG A 193 -0.73 24.41 -16.11
C ARG A 193 0.31 24.95 -15.13
N LYS A 194 0.90 24.12 -14.26
CA LYS A 194 1.96 24.54 -13.34
C LYS A 194 3.30 24.77 -14.07
N VAL A 195 3.61 23.95 -15.07
CA VAL A 195 4.81 24.10 -15.91
C VAL A 195 4.72 25.36 -16.75
N SER A 196 3.58 25.63 -17.41
CA SER A 196 3.41 26.84 -18.23
C SER A 196 3.48 28.13 -17.40
N LYS A 197 2.98 28.13 -16.16
CA LYS A 197 3.16 29.25 -15.21
C LYS A 197 4.62 29.47 -14.83
N LYS A 198 5.42 28.40 -14.63
CA LYS A 198 6.86 28.50 -14.34
C LYS A 198 7.66 29.02 -15.54
N VAL A 199 7.35 28.57 -16.76
CA VAL A 199 8.01 29.03 -18.00
C VAL A 199 7.72 30.53 -18.24
N LYS A 200 6.45 30.96 -18.19
CA LYS A 200 6.07 32.38 -18.32
C LYS A 200 6.74 33.27 -17.25
N LYS A 201 6.94 32.76 -16.03
CA LYS A 201 7.63 33.50 -14.96
C LYS A 201 9.13 33.64 -15.20
N LYS A 202 9.77 32.62 -15.82
CA LYS A 202 11.18 32.69 -16.24
C LYS A 202 11.39 33.67 -17.40
N GLU A 203 10.55 33.62 -18.43
CA GLU A 203 10.60 34.54 -19.58
C GLU A 203 10.41 36.01 -19.14
N LYS A 204 9.41 36.31 -18.29
CA LYS A 204 9.22 37.67 -17.75
C LYS A 204 10.44 38.17 -16.96
N LYS A 205 11.12 37.29 -16.21
CA LYS A 205 12.36 37.66 -15.49
C LYS A 205 13.52 37.93 -16.44
N GLU A 206 13.65 37.16 -17.52
CA GLU A 206 14.73 37.33 -18.50
C GLU A 206 14.56 38.63 -19.32
N VAL A 207 13.34 38.94 -19.74
CA VAL A 207 13.01 40.20 -20.42
C VAL A 207 13.31 41.41 -19.53
N LYS A 208 12.95 41.36 -18.24
CA LYS A 208 13.30 42.41 -17.27
C LYS A 208 14.82 42.59 -17.13
N LYS A 209 15.59 41.49 -17.07
CA LYS A 209 17.07 41.53 -17.03
C LYS A 209 17.66 42.16 -18.30
N LYS A 210 17.15 41.80 -19.50
CA LYS A 210 17.61 42.39 -20.78
C LYS A 210 17.34 43.90 -20.84
N LYS A 211 16.15 44.36 -20.45
CA LYS A 211 15.81 45.80 -20.37
C LYS A 211 16.72 46.56 -19.39
N ALA A 212 16.98 45.98 -18.21
CA ALA A 212 17.89 46.57 -17.22
C ALA A 212 19.34 46.70 -17.74
N ARG A 213 19.86 45.68 -18.42
CA ARG A 213 21.19 45.70 -19.07
C ARG A 213 21.26 46.79 -20.15
N LYS A 214 20.23 46.93 -20.99
CA LYS A 214 20.17 47.98 -22.03
C LYS A 214 20.16 49.39 -21.42
N LYS A 215 19.40 49.61 -20.32
CA LYS A 215 19.38 50.89 -19.59
C LYS A 215 20.74 51.22 -18.96
N LYS A 216 21.42 50.24 -18.33
CA LYS A 216 22.79 50.43 -17.80
C LYS A 216 23.80 50.78 -18.91
N ARG A 217 23.76 50.12 -20.07
CA ARG A 217 24.62 50.44 -21.22
C ARG A 217 24.39 51.87 -21.73
N LYS A 218 23.14 52.31 -21.87
CA LYS A 218 22.82 53.70 -22.27
C LYS A 218 23.36 54.73 -21.26
N ARG A 219 23.22 54.47 -19.95
CA ARG A 219 23.79 55.35 -18.90
C ARG A 219 25.32 55.42 -18.97
N LYS A 220 26.01 54.29 -19.17
CA LYS A 220 27.48 54.27 -19.35
C LYS A 220 27.92 55.08 -20.58
N LYS A 221 27.23 54.93 -21.72
CA LYS A 221 27.53 55.71 -22.94
C LYS A 221 27.33 57.22 -22.71
N ARG A 222 26.27 57.64 -22.02
CA ARG A 222 26.04 59.05 -21.67
C ARG A 222 27.13 59.61 -20.74
N ARG A 223 27.59 58.84 -19.75
CA ARG A 223 28.69 59.23 -18.87
C ARG A 223 30.01 59.42 -19.65
N LYS A 224 30.34 58.49 -20.55
CA LYS A 224 31.54 58.61 -21.41
C LYS A 224 31.50 59.83 -22.32
N LYS A 225 30.33 60.19 -22.88
CA LYS A 225 30.19 61.41 -23.70
C LYS A 225 30.36 62.70 -22.89
N LYS A 226 29.96 62.71 -21.61
CA LYS A 226 30.12 63.88 -20.73
C LYS A 226 31.55 64.08 -20.20
N SER A 227 32.39 63.05 -20.26
CA SER A 227 33.79 63.12 -19.81
C SER A 227 34.77 63.36 -20.97
N SER A 228 34.28 63.51 -22.19
CA SER A 228 35.04 63.75 -23.42
C SER A 228 34.67 65.09 -24.07
N SER A 229 33.98 65.94 -23.33
CA SER A 229 33.59 67.31 -23.64
C SER A 229 34.01 68.15 -22.46
#